data_AF-A0A969QFC6-F1
#
_entry.id   AF-A0A969QFC6-F1
#
_cell.length_a   1.000
_cell.length_b   1.000
_cell.length_c   1.000
_cell.angle_alpha   90.00
_cell.angle_beta   90.00
_cell.angle_gamma   90.00
#
_symmetry.space_group_name_H-M   'P 1'
#
loop_
_entity.id
_entity.type
_entity.pdbx_description
1 polymer ?
#
loop_
_entity_poly.entity_id
_entity_poly.type
_entity_poly.pdbx_seq_one_letter_code
_entity_poly.pdbx_strand_id
1 'polypeptide(L)'
;MLHSVKSANIASKKLIMNENSLDRSRTENLLDLNIDKDTWIYTYGSSKLQQVRSFGYECDDRYLKERLKAEYPGFIINRGSVAKKLDFPPLYAIKESLKWNDAYVAKQYSQGEVITIDNYLGKYQITKKTAKPWYLRYKNIITIDENDPKEVAFYAMLITIVLSPILAVVMLK
;
A
#
# COMPACT_ATOMS: atom_id res chain seq x y z
N MET A 1 -48.74 0.16 8.01
CA MET A 1 -47.37 0.74 8.02
C MET A 1 -46.49 0.07 9.08
N LEU A 2 -46.19 -1.24 8.96
CA LEU A 2 -45.51 -2.01 10.04
C LEU A 2 -44.39 -2.95 9.54
N HIS A 3 -43.81 -2.69 8.37
CA HIS A 3 -42.73 -3.53 7.82
C HIS A 3 -41.35 -2.85 7.70
N SER A 4 -41.20 -1.60 8.15
CA SER A 4 -39.93 -0.87 7.98
C SER A 4 -39.02 -0.86 9.23
N VAL A 5 -39.54 -1.17 10.42
CA VAL A 5 -38.79 -0.94 11.68
C VAL A 5 -37.90 -2.13 12.10
N LYS A 6 -38.15 -3.36 11.61
CA LYS A 6 -37.34 -4.53 11.98
C LYS A 6 -35.98 -4.59 11.26
N SER A 7 -35.85 -4.01 10.07
CA SER A 7 -34.62 -4.06 9.27
C SER A 7 -33.53 -3.10 9.76
N ALA A 8 -33.92 -1.97 10.35
CA ALA A 8 -32.98 -1.01 10.92
C ALA A 8 -32.27 -1.56 12.17
N ASN A 9 -32.98 -2.32 13.01
CA ASN A 9 -32.45 -2.78 14.30
C ASN A 9 -31.40 -3.91 14.17
N ILE A 10 -31.47 -4.71 13.09
CA ILE A 10 -30.46 -5.75 12.81
C ILE A 10 -29.20 -5.13 12.19
N ALA A 11 -29.36 -4.10 11.34
CA ALA A 11 -28.24 -3.36 10.76
C ALA A 11 -27.43 -2.61 11.83
N SER A 12 -28.10 -1.99 12.81
CA SER A 12 -27.44 -1.33 13.94
C SER A 12 -26.71 -2.32 14.84
N LYS A 13 -27.28 -3.49 15.13
CA LYS A 13 -26.62 -4.49 15.98
C LYS A 13 -25.40 -5.16 15.30
N LYS A 14 -25.41 -5.27 13.97
CA LYS A 14 -24.27 -5.79 13.18
C LYS A 14 -23.14 -4.77 13.02
N LEU A 15 -23.43 -3.48 13.09
CA LEU A 15 -22.42 -2.42 13.11
C LEU A 15 -21.75 -2.29 14.49
N ILE A 16 -22.50 -2.47 15.58
CA ILE A 16 -21.97 -2.30 16.95
C ILE A 16 -21.08 -3.49 17.38
N MET A 17 -21.22 -4.69 16.78
CA MET A 17 -20.39 -5.86 17.12
C MET A 17 -19.06 -5.95 16.35
N ASN A 18 -18.73 -5.02 15.45
CA ASN A 18 -17.46 -5.02 14.71
C ASN A 18 -16.48 -3.92 15.13
N GLU A 19 -16.93 -2.91 15.89
CA GLU A 19 -16.06 -1.83 16.36
C GLU A 19 -15.22 -2.24 17.58
N ASN A 20 -15.71 -3.16 18.42
CA ASN A 20 -15.00 -3.55 19.65
C ASN A 20 -13.96 -4.67 19.48
N SER A 21 -13.92 -5.37 18.34
CA SER A 21 -12.90 -6.39 18.05
C SER A 21 -11.73 -5.86 17.22
N LEU A 22 -11.92 -4.75 16.49
CA LEU A 22 -10.87 -4.14 15.68
C LEU A 22 -9.93 -3.24 16.49
N ASP A 23 -10.35 -2.83 17.69
CA ASP A 23 -9.63 -1.83 18.49
C ASP A 23 -8.55 -2.44 19.41
N ARG A 24 -8.77 -3.66 19.92
CA ARG A 24 -7.79 -4.36 20.78
C ARG A 24 -6.53 -4.83 20.05
N SER A 25 -6.64 -5.21 18.77
CA SER A 25 -5.49 -5.61 17.95
C SER A 25 -4.68 -4.41 17.42
N ARG A 26 -5.31 -3.24 17.33
CA ARG A 26 -4.70 -2.02 16.81
C ARG A 26 -3.85 -1.28 17.84
N THR A 27 -4.23 -1.34 19.11
CA THR A 27 -3.49 -0.71 20.21
C THR A 27 -2.21 -1.47 20.55
N GLU A 28 -2.18 -2.79 20.41
CA GLU A 28 -0.98 -3.60 20.67
C GLU A 28 0.16 -3.37 19.64
N ASN A 29 -0.15 -2.92 18.41
CA ASN A 29 0.87 -2.62 17.38
C ASN A 29 1.34 -1.15 17.37
N LEU A 30 0.59 -0.22 17.96
CA LEU A 30 1.01 1.19 18.11
C LEU A 30 1.92 1.40 19.33
N LEU A 31 1.98 0.43 20.24
CA LEU A 31 2.79 0.46 21.47
C LEU A 31 4.31 0.26 21.23
N ASP A 32 4.74 -0.25 20.07
CA ASP A 32 6.17 -0.49 19.76
C ASP A 32 6.89 0.70 19.09
N LEU A 33 6.17 1.77 18.72
CA LEU A 33 6.80 2.97 18.16
C LEU A 33 7.58 3.78 19.21
N ASN A 34 7.37 3.51 20.49
CA ASN A 34 8.06 4.17 21.60
C ASN A 34 9.26 3.37 22.16
N ILE A 35 9.67 2.29 21.49
CA ILE A 35 10.93 1.61 21.82
C ILE A 35 12.06 2.61 21.54
N ASP A 36 12.88 2.86 22.56
CA ASP A 36 14.03 3.73 22.42
C ASP A 36 15.02 3.16 21.39
N LYS A 37 15.81 4.07 20.80
CA LYS A 37 16.72 3.72 19.71
C LYS A 37 17.68 2.59 20.09
N ASP A 38 18.19 2.58 21.31
CA ASP A 38 19.22 1.62 21.72
C ASP A 38 18.61 0.24 21.95
N THR A 39 17.47 0.17 22.64
CA THR A 39 16.71 -1.08 22.78
C THR A 39 16.37 -1.68 21.42
N TRP A 40 15.93 -0.85 20.47
CA TRP A 40 15.63 -1.35 19.12
C TRP A 40 16.89 -1.89 18.42
N ILE A 41 18.02 -1.16 18.49
CA ILE A 41 19.29 -1.58 17.87
C ILE A 41 19.77 -2.93 18.41
N TYR A 42 19.77 -3.10 19.74
CA TYR A 42 20.28 -4.32 20.35
C TYR A 42 19.33 -5.52 20.19
N THR A 43 18.03 -5.26 20.03
CA THR A 43 17.04 -6.33 19.80
C THR A 43 16.94 -6.76 18.34
N TYR A 44 16.88 -5.80 17.41
CA TYR A 44 16.51 -6.04 16.01
C TYR A 44 17.56 -5.59 14.99
N GLY A 45 18.50 -4.75 15.39
CA GLY A 45 19.53 -4.22 14.51
C GLY A 45 20.50 -5.28 14.00
N SER A 46 21.11 -5.04 12.85
CA SER A 46 22.17 -5.91 12.33
C SER A 46 23.38 -5.96 13.27
N SER A 47 24.15 -7.04 13.25
CA SER A 47 25.38 -7.16 14.05
C SER A 47 26.34 -6.00 13.82
N LYS A 48 26.39 -5.46 12.60
CA LYS A 48 27.19 -4.28 12.28
C LYS A 48 26.64 -3.01 12.95
N LEU A 49 25.33 -2.81 12.96
CA LEU A 49 24.70 -1.67 13.64
C LEU A 49 24.92 -1.73 15.15
N GLN A 50 24.77 -2.91 15.75
CA GLN A 50 25.03 -3.16 17.18
C GLN A 50 26.48 -2.85 17.55
N GLN A 51 27.45 -3.34 16.77
CA GLN A 51 28.88 -3.07 16.99
C GLN A 51 29.19 -1.58 16.90
N VAL A 52 28.74 -0.92 15.83
CA VAL A 52 28.98 0.53 15.64
C VAL A 52 28.39 1.33 16.81
N ARG A 53 27.21 0.96 17.30
CA ARG A 53 26.61 1.59 18.47
C ARG A 53 27.39 1.31 19.75
N SER A 54 27.90 0.10 19.97
CA SER A 54 28.72 -0.21 21.15
C SER A 54 30.05 0.55 21.20
N PHE A 55 30.57 1.01 20.05
CA PHE A 55 31.74 1.89 19.98
C PHE A 55 31.40 3.39 20.17
N GLY A 56 30.13 3.73 20.43
CA GLY A 56 29.70 5.12 20.71
C GLY A 56 29.43 5.98 19.47
N TYR A 57 29.45 5.42 18.26
CA TYR A 57 29.15 6.19 17.05
C TYR A 57 27.64 6.51 16.92
N GLU A 58 27.35 7.68 16.37
CA GLU A 58 26.00 8.07 15.97
C GLU A 58 25.59 7.30 14.71
N CYS A 59 24.68 6.36 14.87
CA CYS A 59 24.25 5.43 13.80
C CYS A 59 22.85 5.76 13.23
N ASP A 60 22.41 7.01 13.29
CA ASP A 60 21.05 7.45 12.97
C ASP A 60 20.56 6.97 11.59
N ASP A 61 21.34 7.24 10.54
CA ASP A 61 20.94 6.92 9.17
C ASP A 61 20.79 5.42 8.94
N ARG A 62 21.69 4.62 9.52
CA ARG A 62 21.67 3.16 9.39
C ARG A 62 20.55 2.56 10.22
N TYR A 63 20.40 3.00 11.46
CA TYR A 63 19.28 2.66 12.33
C TYR A 63 17.94 2.90 11.62
N LEU A 64 17.75 4.10 11.10
CA LEU A 64 16.50 4.50 10.47
C LEU A 64 16.20 3.67 9.21
N LYS A 65 17.23 3.34 8.42
CA LYS A 65 17.10 2.49 7.24
C LYS A 65 16.75 1.05 7.61
N GLU A 66 17.40 0.48 8.62
CA GLU A 66 17.15 -0.89 9.07
C GLU A 66 15.75 -1.00 9.71
N ARG A 67 15.38 -0.05 10.56
CA ARG A 67 14.06 0.02 11.20
C ARG A 67 12.94 0.19 10.18
N LEU A 68 13.07 1.14 9.26
CA LEU A 68 12.09 1.35 8.20
C LEU A 68 11.89 0.11 7.33
N LYS A 69 12.97 -0.59 6.99
CA LYS A 69 12.90 -1.81 6.18
C LYS A 69 12.16 -2.94 6.90
N ALA A 70 12.33 -3.04 8.22
CA ALA A 70 11.66 -4.06 9.03
C ALA A 70 10.16 -3.75 9.20
N GLU A 71 9.81 -2.51 9.53
CA GLU A 71 8.44 -2.10 9.85
C GLU A 71 7.59 -1.82 8.60
N TYR A 72 8.18 -1.19 7.58
CA TYR A 72 7.48 -0.78 6.36
C TYR A 72 8.24 -1.20 5.08
N PRO A 73 8.22 -2.49 4.71
CA PRO A 73 8.92 -2.98 3.53
C PRO A 73 8.55 -2.25 2.22
N GLY A 74 9.59 -1.74 1.55
CA GLY A 74 9.47 -1.01 0.29
C GLY A 74 9.20 0.49 0.44
N PHE A 75 9.07 1.00 1.66
CA PHE A 75 9.09 2.43 1.92
C PHE A 75 10.52 2.97 1.98
N ILE A 76 10.65 4.26 1.68
CA ILE A 76 11.87 5.05 1.79
C ILE A 76 11.57 6.32 2.57
N ILE A 77 12.58 6.88 3.23
CA ILE A 77 12.44 8.19 3.87
C ILE A 77 12.33 9.24 2.77
N ASN A 78 11.29 10.07 2.84
CA ASN A 78 11.19 11.24 1.99
C ASN A 78 12.08 12.36 2.54
N ARG A 79 13.33 12.42 2.09
CA ARG A 79 14.27 13.51 2.39
C ARG A 79 14.07 14.73 1.47
N GLY A 80 13.15 14.65 0.52
CA GLY A 80 12.95 15.64 -0.55
C GLY A 80 11.67 16.45 -0.41
N SER A 81 11.10 16.84 -1.56
CA SER A 81 9.87 17.62 -1.64
C SER A 81 8.71 16.94 -0.90
N VAL A 82 7.94 17.72 -0.15
CA VAL A 82 6.73 17.29 0.56
C VAL A 82 5.78 16.61 -0.42
N ALA A 83 5.40 15.36 -0.11
CA ALA A 83 4.38 14.66 -0.88
C ALA A 83 3.01 15.30 -0.57
N LYS A 84 2.32 15.81 -1.59
CA LYS A 84 1.02 16.46 -1.40
C LYS A 84 -0.08 15.41 -1.51
N LYS A 85 -0.90 15.27 -0.47
CA LYS A 85 -2.08 14.38 -0.47
C LYS A 85 -2.97 14.67 -1.68
N LEU A 86 -3.43 13.61 -2.33
CA LEU A 86 -4.39 13.72 -3.43
C LEU A 86 -5.81 13.75 -2.89
N ASP A 87 -6.62 14.69 -3.39
CA ASP A 87 -8.05 14.76 -3.06
C ASP A 87 -8.84 13.62 -3.72
N PHE A 88 -8.47 13.26 -4.95
CA PHE A 88 -9.10 12.20 -5.73
C PHE A 88 -8.05 11.20 -6.25
N PRO A 89 -7.52 10.32 -5.39
CA PRO A 89 -6.57 9.32 -5.81
C PRO A 89 -7.24 8.18 -6.61
N PRO A 90 -6.51 7.53 -7.52
CA PRO A 90 -7.06 6.44 -8.29
C PRO A 90 -7.30 5.20 -7.41
N LEU A 91 -8.35 4.42 -7.73
CA LEU A 91 -8.81 3.30 -6.91
C LEU A 91 -7.71 2.26 -6.60
N TYR A 92 -6.81 2.00 -7.56
CA TYR A 92 -5.71 1.04 -7.36
C TYR A 92 -4.74 1.52 -6.26
N ALA A 93 -4.46 2.82 -6.20
CA ALA A 93 -3.57 3.40 -5.20
C ALA A 93 -4.23 3.41 -3.81
N ILE A 94 -5.54 3.69 -3.75
CA ILE A 94 -6.32 3.59 -2.50
C ILE A 94 -6.27 2.16 -1.95
N LYS A 95 -6.52 1.16 -2.81
CA LYS A 95 -6.46 -0.25 -2.41
C LYS A 95 -5.09 -0.65 -1.88
N GLU A 96 -4.02 -0.09 -2.43
CA GLU A 96 -2.67 -0.35 -1.93
C GLU A 96 -2.40 0.39 -0.62
N SER A 97 -2.86 1.63 -0.45
CA SER A 97 -2.66 2.39 0.81
C SER A 97 -3.39 1.76 1.98
N LEU A 98 -4.57 1.17 1.77
CA LEU A 98 -5.34 0.46 2.82
C LEU A 98 -4.61 -0.73 3.46
N LYS A 99 -3.49 -1.19 2.87
CA LYS A 99 -2.66 -2.26 3.45
C LYS A 99 -1.73 -1.76 4.56
N TRP A 100 -1.62 -0.45 4.73
CA TRP A 100 -0.68 0.19 5.65
C TRP A 100 -1.43 1.10 6.60
N ASN A 101 -1.05 1.08 7.88
CA ASN A 101 -1.63 1.97 8.87
C ASN A 101 -1.25 3.43 8.58
N ASP A 102 -2.24 4.32 8.73
CA ASP A 102 -2.09 5.78 8.57
C ASP A 102 -1.57 6.24 7.21
N ALA A 103 -1.60 5.35 6.22
CA ALA A 103 -1.12 5.64 4.87
C ALA A 103 -2.19 6.32 4.02
N TYR A 104 -1.73 7.26 3.20
CA TYR A 104 -2.58 7.94 2.22
C TYR A 104 -1.86 8.07 0.87
N VAL A 105 -2.65 8.31 -0.18
CA VAL A 105 -2.09 8.51 -1.53
C VAL A 105 -1.74 9.98 -1.71
N ALA A 106 -0.52 10.23 -2.17
CA ALA A 106 0.02 11.55 -2.42
C ALA A 106 0.64 11.63 -3.81
N LYS A 107 0.92 12.85 -4.25
CA LYS A 107 1.72 13.12 -5.44
C LYS A 107 3.04 13.75 -5.02
N GLN A 108 4.13 13.16 -5.50
CA GLN A 108 5.48 13.66 -5.33
C GLN A 108 6.06 14.02 -6.70
N TYR A 109 6.69 15.18 -6.81
CA TYR A 109 7.15 15.71 -8.10
C TYR A 109 8.10 14.75 -8.85
N SER A 110 9.03 14.12 -8.12
CA SER A 110 10.03 13.22 -8.69
C SER A 110 9.55 11.77 -8.90
N GLN A 111 8.43 11.38 -8.28
CA GLN A 111 8.00 9.97 -8.25
C GLN A 111 6.57 9.74 -8.76
N GLY A 112 5.80 10.79 -9.02
CA GLY A 112 4.40 10.68 -9.41
C GLY A 112 3.51 10.32 -8.22
N GLU A 113 2.60 9.36 -8.40
CA GLU A 113 1.73 8.85 -7.33
C GLU A 113 2.53 7.96 -6.37
N VAL A 114 2.45 8.28 -5.09
CA VAL A 114 3.13 7.57 -4.00
C VAL A 114 2.17 7.33 -2.84
N ILE A 115 2.40 6.25 -2.10
CA ILE A 115 1.79 6.02 -0.80
C ILE A 115 2.68 6.69 0.24
N THR A 116 2.09 7.46 1.14
CA THR A 116 2.80 8.27 2.12
C THR A 116 2.28 7.98 3.52
N ILE A 117 3.19 7.93 4.49
CA ILE A 117 2.88 7.92 5.92
C ILE A 117 3.66 9.07 6.55
N ASP A 118 2.94 9.91 7.28
CA ASP A 118 3.52 11.04 8.00
C ASP A 118 3.92 10.65 9.41
N ASN A 119 4.78 11.48 10.01
CA ASN A 119 5.14 11.40 11.42
C ASN A 119 5.77 10.06 11.86
N TYR A 120 6.44 9.36 10.95
CA TYR A 120 7.22 8.18 11.27
C TYR A 120 8.36 8.54 12.25
N LEU A 121 8.39 7.86 13.40
CA LEU A 121 9.27 8.17 14.54
C LEU A 121 9.20 9.65 14.98
N GLY A 122 8.02 10.27 14.87
CA GLY A 122 7.78 11.63 15.36
C GLY A 122 8.33 12.75 14.49
N LYS A 123 8.99 12.45 13.36
CA LYS A 123 9.59 13.50 12.51
C LYS A 123 9.71 13.19 11.02
N TYR A 124 9.67 11.92 10.61
CA TYR A 124 9.93 11.57 9.23
C TYR A 124 8.65 11.36 8.43
N GLN A 125 8.65 11.81 7.18
CA GLN A 125 7.69 11.35 6.17
C GLN A 125 8.32 10.18 5.42
N ILE A 126 7.59 9.08 5.27
CA ILE A 126 8.05 7.91 4.50
C ILE A 126 7.13 7.70 3.29
N THR A 127 7.71 7.33 2.15
CA THR A 127 6.98 7.16 0.90
C THR A 127 7.30 5.83 0.24
N LYS A 128 6.34 5.32 -0.52
CA LYS A 128 6.48 4.13 -1.37
C LYS A 128 5.88 4.43 -2.73
N LYS A 129 6.60 4.12 -3.80
CA LYS A 129 6.07 4.26 -5.17
C LYS A 129 4.88 3.34 -5.37
N THR A 130 3.77 3.89 -5.85
CA THR A 130 2.61 3.09 -6.19
C THR A 130 2.90 2.33 -7.50
N ALA A 131 2.65 1.03 -7.50
CA ALA A 131 2.78 0.24 -8.71
C ALA A 131 1.48 0.32 -9.51
N LYS A 132 1.50 1.05 -10.64
CA LYS A 132 0.39 1.02 -11.59
C LYS A 132 0.22 -0.42 -12.09
N PRO A 133 -0.99 -1.01 -12.01
CA PRO A 133 -1.27 -2.28 -12.63
C PRO A 133 -0.90 -2.23 -14.11
N TRP A 134 -0.27 -3.29 -14.61
CA TRP A 134 0.26 -3.35 -15.98
C TRP A 134 -0.82 -2.99 -17.02
N TYR A 135 -2.07 -3.44 -16.83
CA TYR A 135 -3.18 -3.15 -17.74
C TYR A 135 -3.58 -1.66 -17.77
N LEU A 136 -3.37 -0.89 -16.69
CA LEU A 136 -3.59 0.57 -16.70
C LEU A 136 -2.42 1.32 -17.34
N ARG A 137 -1.23 0.71 -17.40
CA ARG A 137 -0.08 1.26 -18.11
C ARG A 137 -0.30 1.27 -19.62
N TYR A 138 -1.04 0.29 -20.14
CA TYR A 138 -1.45 0.19 -21.54
C TYR A 138 -2.82 0.82 -21.82
N LYS A 139 -3.61 1.20 -20.82
CA LYS A 139 -4.92 1.84 -21.03
C LYS A 139 -4.82 3.25 -21.67
N ASN A 140 -3.65 3.90 -21.56
CA ASN A 140 -3.34 5.11 -22.34
C ASN A 140 -2.94 4.82 -23.82
N ILE A 141 -2.81 3.55 -24.20
CA ILE A 141 -2.58 3.08 -25.58
C ILE A 141 -3.86 2.41 -26.11
N ILE A 142 -4.72 1.93 -25.20
CA ILE A 142 -5.92 1.15 -25.50
C ILE A 142 -7.02 1.64 -24.54
N THR A 143 -7.62 2.79 -24.84
CA THR A 143 -8.94 3.13 -24.31
C THR A 143 -9.95 2.23 -25.02
N ILE A 144 -10.27 1.10 -24.41
CA ILE A 144 -11.47 0.33 -24.79
C ILE A 144 -12.63 0.99 -24.07
N ASP A 145 -13.55 1.58 -24.81
CA ASP A 145 -14.86 1.88 -24.26
C ASP A 145 -15.62 0.55 -24.12
N GLU A 146 -15.80 0.08 -22.87
CA GLU A 146 -16.53 -1.15 -22.58
C GLU A 146 -18.02 -1.06 -22.99
N ASN A 147 -18.52 0.14 -23.30
CA ASN A 147 -19.85 0.36 -23.86
C ASN A 147 -19.87 0.41 -25.39
N ASP A 148 -18.73 0.37 -26.07
CA ASP A 148 -18.66 0.22 -27.52
C ASP A 148 -18.46 -1.26 -27.90
N PRO A 149 -19.52 -1.95 -28.39
CA PRO A 149 -19.44 -3.36 -28.74
C PRO A 149 -18.45 -3.64 -29.88
N LYS A 150 -18.05 -2.64 -30.69
CA LYS A 150 -17.12 -2.82 -31.80
C LYS A 150 -15.67 -2.93 -31.31
N GLU A 151 -15.29 -2.13 -30.32
CA GLU A 151 -13.95 -2.21 -29.73
C GLU A 151 -13.79 -3.52 -28.96
N VAL A 152 -14.80 -3.90 -28.16
CA VAL A 152 -14.81 -5.19 -27.46
C VAL A 152 -14.68 -6.36 -28.43
N ALA A 153 -15.37 -6.33 -29.58
CA ALA A 153 -15.27 -7.36 -30.61
C ALA A 153 -13.87 -7.43 -31.26
N PHE A 154 -13.24 -6.28 -31.54
CA PHE A 154 -11.89 -6.23 -32.11
C PHE A 154 -10.84 -6.84 -31.18
N TYR A 155 -10.90 -6.54 -29.88
CA TYR A 155 -9.96 -7.10 -28.91
C TYR A 155 -10.22 -8.57 -28.60
N ALA A 156 -11.49 -9.01 -28.58
CA ALA A 156 -11.83 -10.44 -28.47
C ALA A 156 -11.28 -11.23 -29.68
N MET A 157 -11.30 -10.64 -30.88
CA MET A 157 -10.69 -11.22 -32.08
C MET A 157 -9.16 -11.27 -31.98
N LEU A 158 -8.52 -10.23 -31.45
CA LEU A 158 -7.07 -10.18 -31.28
C LEU A 158 -6.56 -11.19 -30.25
N ILE A 159 -7.30 -11.36 -29.14
CA ILE A 159 -7.04 -12.37 -28.11
C ILE A 159 -7.17 -13.79 -28.69
N THR A 160 -8.21 -14.04 -29.50
CA THR A 160 -8.40 -15.35 -30.14
C THR A 160 -7.31 -15.67 -31.15
N ILE A 161 -6.86 -14.70 -31.96
CA ILE A 161 -5.74 -14.89 -32.91
C ILE A 161 -4.43 -15.23 -32.19
N VAL A 162 -4.12 -14.54 -31.08
CA VAL A 162 -2.88 -14.78 -30.31
C VAL A 162 -2.92 -16.09 -29.54
N LEU A 163 -4.10 -16.51 -29.04
CA LEU A 163 -4.26 -17.77 -28.31
C LEU A 163 -4.45 -19.01 -29.22
N SER A 164 -4.88 -18.82 -30.47
CA SER A 164 -5.09 -19.91 -31.44
C SER A 164 -3.87 -20.80 -31.68
N PRO A 165 -2.65 -20.28 -31.91
CA PRO A 165 -1.48 -21.14 -32.12
C PRO A 165 -1.04 -21.87 -30.82
N ILE A 166 -1.34 -21.31 -29.64
CA ILE A 166 -1.00 -21.94 -28.35
C ILE A 166 -1.90 -23.16 -28.11
N LEU A 167 -3.19 -23.06 -28.41
CA LEU A 167 -4.14 -24.18 -28.35
C LEU A 167 -3.81 -25.28 -29.37
N ALA A 168 -3.38 -24.91 -30.58
CA ALA A 168 -2.97 -25.88 -31.60
C ALA A 168 -1.75 -26.71 -31.17
N VAL A 169 -0.77 -26.10 -30.49
CA VAL A 169 0.43 -26.81 -29.98
C VAL A 169 0.10 -27.73 -28.80
N VAL A 170 -0.88 -27.36 -27.95
CA VAL A 170 -1.33 -28.21 -26.83
C VAL A 170 -2.16 -29.42 -27.31
N MET A 171 -2.89 -29.28 -28.43
CA MET A 171 -3.68 -30.38 -29.04
C MET A 171 -2.84 -31.35 -29.90
N LEU A 172 -1.59 -31.01 -30.24
CA LEU A 172 -0.68 -31.82 -31.05
C LEU A 172 0.35 -32.63 -30.23
N LYS A 173 0.23 -32.63 -28.90
CA LYS A 173 0.95 -33.50 -27.96
C LYS A 173 0.01 -34.53 -27.36
#